data_AF-A0A0D2DR17-F1
#
_entry.id   AF-A0A0D2DR17-F1
#
_cell.length_a   1.000
_cell.length_b   1.000
_cell.length_c   1.000
_cell.angle_alpha   90.00
_cell.angle_beta   90.00
_cell.angle_gamma   90.00
#
_symmetry.space_group_name_H-M   'P 1'
#
loop_
_entity.id
_entity.type
_entity.pdbx_description
1 polymer ?
#
loop_
_entity_poly.entity_id
_entity_poly.type
_entity_poly.pdbx_seq_one_letter_code
_entity_poly.pdbx_strand_id
1 'polypeptide(L)'
;MSAASPESNSSYPSRWSWYLPGSQKPSYDSLGDVLLILNQRITPSALGHDAGTEPNKKDEHDEGMRPEGLDGPSSEASLIEAPVPCGAQEIEAKVSSKHLSMASRVFRAMFDGASLVQSIVVLIDKYELQEVTGVYTDLWFPSLWPHRDTSTPHIADWIYICWVLKRPPEYNELTRKAIFACHSRFDDNGLPLPPAISSEIESCRLSAIEDLLTYLNETLETYQGEIQQCSQNTNCDALVLGDLVRKLKAKGLYPVPQAAALDVSLWELFSQLLELAVSTLCEIQLPPHTQSSFGIAPAPPVCSIEKSLEEKIFRVRRGVAGLTLPIYTPSNLWTGNKK
;
A
#
# COMPACT_ATOMS: atom_id res chain seq x y z
N MET A 1 44.49 22.98 44.87
CA MET A 1 44.15 22.95 43.43
C MET A 1 43.19 21.79 43.19
N SER A 2 41.92 22.11 42.96
CA SER A 2 40.97 21.40 42.08
C SER A 2 39.58 21.92 42.43
N ALA A 3 39.09 22.81 41.58
CA ALA A 3 37.72 23.29 41.57
C ALA A 3 36.84 22.19 41.00
N ALA A 4 35.79 21.81 41.73
CA ALA A 4 34.70 21.00 41.21
C ALA A 4 33.50 21.94 41.00
N SER A 5 33.23 22.29 39.74
CA SER A 5 32.02 22.99 39.30
C SER A 5 30.97 21.97 38.83
N PRO A 6 29.67 22.31 38.87
CA PRO A 6 28.58 21.35 39.01
C PRO A 6 27.97 20.90 37.68
N GLU A 7 27.57 19.63 37.62
CA GLU A 7 26.83 19.04 36.51
C GLU A 7 25.36 19.51 36.54
N SER A 8 25.00 20.30 35.53
CA SER A 8 23.64 20.68 35.18
C SER A 8 22.89 19.46 34.63
N ASN A 9 22.07 18.82 35.44
CA ASN A 9 21.18 17.75 34.98
C ASN A 9 19.80 18.32 34.65
N SER A 10 19.65 18.80 33.42
CA SER A 10 18.35 19.16 32.83
C SER A 10 18.17 18.40 31.52
N SER A 11 17.25 17.41 31.49
CA SER A 11 16.40 17.18 30.32
C SER A 11 15.29 16.17 30.62
N TYR A 12 14.08 16.72 30.72
CA TYR A 12 12.74 16.18 30.49
C TYR A 12 12.41 14.69 30.81
N PRO A 13 11.44 14.44 31.71
CA PRO A 13 10.86 13.11 31.89
C PRO A 13 9.90 12.78 30.75
N SER A 14 10.21 11.72 30.00
CA SER A 14 9.37 11.10 28.99
C SER A 14 7.98 10.74 29.55
N ARG A 15 6.94 11.48 29.15
CA ARG A 15 5.56 11.41 29.68
C ARG A 15 4.73 10.21 29.20
N TRP A 16 5.33 9.21 28.55
CA TRP A 16 4.59 8.05 28.05
C TRP A 16 5.39 6.78 28.37
N SER A 17 5.02 6.09 29.45
CA SER A 17 5.46 4.71 29.70
C SER A 17 4.37 3.78 29.22
N TRP A 18 4.64 3.06 28.12
CA TRP A 18 3.71 2.09 27.56
C TRP A 18 3.75 0.82 28.41
N TYR A 19 2.77 0.64 29.29
CA TYR A 19 2.40 -0.69 29.78
C TYR A 19 1.25 -1.16 28.89
N LEU A 20 1.49 -2.16 28.05
CA LEU A 20 0.40 -2.98 27.51
C LEU A 20 -0.04 -3.90 28.66
N PRO A 21 -1.19 -3.69 29.32
CA PRO A 21 -1.68 -4.65 30.29
C PRO A 21 -1.96 -5.94 29.51
N GLY A 22 -1.37 -7.05 29.93
CA GLY A 22 -1.43 -8.33 29.21
C GLY A 22 -2.83 -8.64 28.70
N SER A 23 -2.93 -8.86 27.39
CA SER A 23 -4.10 -9.41 26.68
C SER A 23 -5.46 -9.11 27.33
N GLN A 24 -5.87 -7.84 27.45
CA GLN A 24 -7.26 -7.56 27.81
C GLN A 24 -8.19 -8.03 26.68
N LYS A 25 -9.18 -8.84 27.05
CA LYS A 25 -10.25 -9.26 26.15
C LYS A 25 -10.96 -8.00 25.63
N PRO A 26 -11.25 -7.89 24.31
CA PRO A 26 -11.96 -6.72 23.78
C PRO A 26 -13.28 -6.52 24.51
N SER A 27 -13.52 -5.29 24.94
CA SER A 27 -14.77 -4.88 25.60
C SER A 27 -15.73 -4.29 24.57
N TYR A 28 -17.00 -4.67 24.67
CA TYR A 28 -18.05 -4.23 23.77
C TYR A 28 -19.07 -3.37 24.51
N ASP A 29 -19.70 -2.43 23.81
CA ASP A 29 -20.87 -1.71 24.33
C ASP A 29 -22.13 -2.59 24.32
N SER A 30 -23.25 -2.06 24.82
CA SER A 30 -24.54 -2.78 24.84
C SER A 30 -25.10 -3.12 23.45
N LEU A 31 -24.54 -2.55 22.39
CA LEU A 31 -24.94 -2.76 21.00
C LEU A 31 -23.94 -3.65 20.22
N GLY A 32 -22.86 -4.10 20.86
CA GLY A 32 -21.83 -4.93 20.24
C GLY A 32 -20.71 -4.17 19.52
N ASP A 33 -20.59 -2.85 19.74
CA ASP A 33 -19.52 -2.01 19.20
C ASP A 33 -18.25 -2.09 20.08
N VAL A 34 -17.07 -1.93 19.47
CA VAL A 34 -15.79 -2.02 20.19
C VAL A 34 -15.55 -0.75 21.00
N LEU A 35 -15.20 -0.90 22.28
CA LEU A 35 -14.82 0.19 23.16
C LEU A 35 -13.30 0.34 23.22
N LEU A 36 -12.79 1.54 22.94
CA LEU A 36 -11.45 1.93 23.35
C LEU A 36 -11.47 2.31 24.83
N ILE A 37 -10.61 1.68 25.62
CA ILE A 37 -10.37 2.02 27.02
C ILE A 37 -9.10 2.85 27.08
N LEU A 38 -9.23 4.14 27.40
CA LEU A 38 -8.10 5.03 27.62
C LEU A 38 -7.88 5.17 29.13
N ASN A 39 -6.70 4.75 29.60
CA ASN A 39 -6.30 4.91 30.99
C ASN A 39 -5.24 6.01 31.08
N GLN A 40 -5.58 7.11 31.75
CA GLN A 40 -4.61 8.16 32.05
C GLN A 40 -4.36 8.22 33.56
N ARG A 41 -3.10 8.12 33.96
CA ARG A 41 -2.66 8.44 35.32
C ARG A 41 -2.35 9.92 35.41
N ILE A 42 -3.12 10.64 36.20
CA ILE A 42 -2.80 12.03 36.54
C ILE A 42 -1.99 12.03 37.82
N THR A 43 -0.74 12.50 37.73
CA THR A 43 0.04 12.86 38.92
C THR A 43 -0.32 14.30 39.33
N PRO A 44 -0.46 14.59 40.64
CA PRO A 44 -0.92 15.91 41.12
C PRO A 44 -0.09 17.11 40.66
N SER A 45 1.14 16.91 40.19
CA SER A 45 2.01 18.00 39.69
C SER A 45 1.50 18.69 38.40
N ALA A 46 0.45 18.18 37.74
CA ALA A 46 -0.11 18.81 36.55
C ALA A 46 -1.29 19.78 36.83
N LEU A 47 -1.76 19.90 38.07
CA LEU A 47 -2.73 20.93 38.49
C LEU A 47 -2.00 22.14 39.05
N GLY A 48 -1.23 22.80 38.20
CA GLY A 48 -0.59 24.08 38.50
C GLY A 48 -1.59 25.22 38.36
N HIS A 49 -2.21 25.62 39.48
CA HIS A 49 -2.60 26.98 39.81
C HIS A 49 -3.06 27.90 38.67
N ASP A 50 -4.33 27.77 38.24
CA ASP A 50 -5.13 28.96 37.92
C ASP A 50 -5.90 29.32 39.19
N ALA A 51 -5.26 30.12 40.04
CA ALA A 51 -5.90 30.72 41.21
C ALA A 51 -6.86 31.81 40.71
N GLY A 52 -8.04 31.37 40.29
CA GLY A 52 -9.20 32.22 40.08
C GLY A 52 -9.53 32.98 41.36
N THR A 53 -9.42 34.29 41.23
CA THR A 53 -9.87 35.31 42.17
C THR A 53 -11.36 35.16 42.44
N GLU A 54 -11.76 34.94 43.70
CA GLU A 54 -13.06 35.40 44.20
C GLU A 54 -13.01 35.71 45.71
N PRO A 55 -13.88 36.62 46.19
CA PRO A 55 -13.51 37.57 47.23
C PRO A 55 -14.23 37.34 48.57
N ASN A 56 -13.51 37.75 49.63
CA ASN A 56 -14.01 38.58 50.72
C ASN A 56 -15.27 38.10 51.47
N LYS A 57 -15.05 37.47 52.63
CA LYS A 57 -15.86 37.73 53.82
C LYS A 57 -14.95 38.04 55.01
N LYS A 58 -15.06 39.30 55.43
CA LYS A 58 -14.80 39.79 56.78
C LYS A 58 -15.62 38.97 57.77
N ASP A 59 -15.07 38.70 58.95
CA ASP A 59 -15.57 39.24 60.22
C ASP A 59 -14.75 38.68 61.39
N GLU A 60 -14.33 39.63 62.24
CA GLU A 60 -14.16 39.60 63.70
C GLU A 60 -13.15 38.62 64.32
N HIS A 61 -11.98 39.08 64.81
CA HIS A 61 -11.73 39.70 66.13
C HIS A 61 -12.28 38.89 67.32
N ASP A 62 -11.43 38.09 67.95
CA ASP A 62 -11.38 38.02 69.42
C ASP A 62 -9.97 37.66 69.89
N GLU A 63 -9.48 38.47 70.83
CA GLU A 63 -8.21 38.31 71.52
C GLU A 63 -8.42 37.50 72.79
N GLY A 64 -7.55 36.52 73.08
CA GLY A 64 -7.76 35.72 74.29
C GLY A 64 -6.64 34.75 74.66
N MET A 65 -5.61 35.31 75.28
CA MET A 65 -4.84 34.73 76.40
C MET A 65 -4.06 33.41 76.23
N ARG A 66 -2.74 33.62 76.18
CA ARG A 66 -1.62 32.82 76.71
C ARG A 66 -1.95 32.01 77.98
N PRO A 67 -1.39 30.79 78.09
CA PRO A 67 -0.60 30.46 79.28
C PRO A 67 0.80 29.93 78.93
N GLU A 68 1.77 30.48 79.64
CA GLU A 68 3.11 29.92 79.85
C GLU A 68 3.04 28.73 80.80
N GLY A 69 3.93 27.75 80.64
CA GLY A 69 4.21 26.79 81.70
C GLY A 69 4.95 25.50 81.30
N LEU A 70 6.28 25.55 81.44
CA LEU A 70 7.16 24.51 82.01
C LEU A 70 7.49 23.23 81.20
N ASP A 71 8.69 23.28 80.61
CA ASP A 71 9.84 22.38 80.81
C ASP A 71 9.64 20.95 81.37
N GLY A 72 10.21 19.98 80.66
CA GLY A 72 10.90 18.84 81.28
C GLY A 72 10.73 17.48 80.56
N PRO A 73 11.78 16.64 80.42
CA PRO A 73 11.97 15.78 79.25
C PRO A 73 11.82 14.27 79.55
N SER A 74 11.69 13.45 78.50
CA SER A 74 12.58 12.29 78.21
C SER A 74 12.08 11.49 77.01
N SER A 75 13.01 11.31 76.06
CA SER A 75 13.28 10.15 75.20
C SER A 75 12.25 9.02 75.10
N GLU A 76 11.85 8.67 73.88
CA GLU A 76 12.33 7.46 73.18
C GLU A 76 11.61 7.24 71.83
N ALA A 77 12.39 6.74 70.86
CA ALA A 77 12.00 5.98 69.68
C ALA A 77 11.24 6.70 68.53
N SER A 78 12.05 7.31 67.67
CA SER A 78 11.84 7.49 66.22
C SER A 78 11.29 6.20 65.57
N LEU A 79 9.99 6.15 65.27
CA LEU A 79 9.43 5.27 64.26
C LEU A 79 9.32 6.05 62.95
N ILE A 80 10.06 5.58 61.96
CA ILE A 80 10.10 6.06 60.58
C ILE A 80 8.67 6.00 60.01
N GLU A 81 8.04 7.16 59.80
CA GLU A 81 6.78 7.25 59.06
C GLU A 81 7.03 6.81 57.62
N ALA A 82 6.39 5.69 57.24
CA ALA A 82 6.31 5.27 55.86
C ALA A 82 5.56 6.34 55.05
N PRO A 83 5.97 6.63 53.78
CA PRO A 83 5.37 7.70 53.00
C PRO A 83 3.90 7.39 52.69
N VAL A 84 3.02 8.34 53.02
CA VAL A 84 1.61 8.35 52.64
C VAL A 84 1.50 8.19 51.10
N PRO A 85 0.68 7.25 50.57
CA PRO A 85 0.56 7.06 49.13
C PRO A 85 -0.05 8.30 48.47
N CYS A 86 0.78 9.05 47.74
CA CYS A 86 0.34 10.18 46.93
C CYS A 86 -0.60 9.64 45.84
N GLY A 87 -1.90 9.88 45.97
CA GLY A 87 -2.95 9.28 45.16
C GLY A 87 -2.81 9.62 43.68
N ALA A 88 -2.37 8.66 42.88
CA ALA A 88 -2.53 8.72 41.43
C ALA A 88 -4.00 8.43 41.12
N GLN A 89 -4.71 9.37 40.51
CA GLN A 89 -6.06 9.11 40.01
C GLN A 89 -5.94 8.54 38.60
N GLU A 90 -6.54 7.36 38.39
CA GLU A 90 -6.65 6.71 37.09
C GLU A 90 -8.02 7.07 36.51
N ILE A 91 -8.02 7.81 35.40
CA ILE A 91 -9.25 8.10 34.65
C ILE A 91 -9.38 7.02 33.58
N GLU A 92 -10.43 6.21 33.69
CA GLU A 92 -10.86 5.24 32.69
C GLU A 92 -11.92 5.89 31.80
N ALA A 93 -11.58 6.19 30.55
CA ALA A 93 -12.53 6.68 29.56
C ALA A 93 -12.87 5.56 28.56
N LYS A 94 -14.16 5.24 28.42
CA LYS A 94 -14.68 4.29 27.44
C LYS A 94 -15.26 5.05 26.25
N VAL A 95 -14.70 4.84 25.06
CA VAL A 95 -15.16 5.51 23.84
C VAL A 95 -15.53 4.46 22.80
N SER A 96 -16.77 4.49 22.29
CA SER A 96 -17.19 3.58 21.21
C SER A 96 -16.76 4.11 19.84
N SER A 97 -16.69 3.23 18.84
CA SER A 97 -16.36 3.62 17.46
C SER A 97 -17.34 4.68 16.93
N LYS A 98 -18.62 4.57 17.31
CA LYS A 98 -19.65 5.56 17.00
C LYS A 98 -19.38 6.95 17.62
N HIS A 99 -18.86 7.01 18.84
CA HIS A 99 -18.50 8.28 19.45
C HIS A 99 -17.27 8.89 18.77
N LEU A 100 -16.29 8.07 18.39
CA LEU A 100 -15.13 8.50 17.62
C LEU A 100 -15.53 9.03 16.23
N SER A 101 -16.42 8.32 15.52
CA SER A 101 -16.93 8.77 14.22
C SER A 101 -17.74 10.06 14.31
N MET A 102 -18.48 10.26 15.40
CA MET A 102 -19.14 11.54 15.67
C MET A 102 -18.14 12.65 15.98
N ALA A 103 -17.10 12.36 16.76
CA ALA A 103 -16.13 13.35 17.22
C ALA A 103 -15.15 13.77 16.11
N SER A 104 -14.91 12.91 15.12
CA SER A 104 -13.92 13.16 14.07
C SER A 104 -14.37 12.66 12.71
N ARG A 105 -14.28 13.55 11.71
CA ARG A 105 -14.44 13.18 10.29
C ARG A 105 -13.46 12.09 9.85
N VAL A 106 -12.29 12.01 10.50
CA VAL A 106 -11.27 10.99 10.24
C VAL A 106 -11.74 9.62 10.70
N PHE A 107 -12.22 9.51 11.94
CA PHE A 107 -12.79 8.25 12.45
C PHE A 107 -14.07 7.88 11.72
N ARG A 108 -14.88 8.86 11.31
CA ARG A 108 -16.06 8.60 10.50
C ARG A 108 -15.72 7.97 9.15
N ALA A 109 -14.80 8.56 8.41
CA ALA A 109 -14.31 7.96 7.16
C ALA A 109 -13.67 6.58 7.38
N MET A 110 -13.03 6.39 8.54
CA MET A 110 -12.43 5.12 8.94
C MET A 110 -13.43 3.99 9.19
N PHE A 111 -14.67 4.34 9.55
CA PHE A 111 -15.73 3.36 9.82
C PHE A 111 -16.83 3.31 8.73
N ASP A 112 -16.99 4.35 7.91
CA ASP A 112 -18.11 4.48 6.95
C ASP A 112 -17.83 3.95 5.52
N GLY A 113 -16.61 3.47 5.16
CA GLY A 113 -16.42 2.92 3.80
C GLY A 113 -15.06 2.37 3.39
N ALA A 114 -13.95 2.81 3.99
CA ALA A 114 -12.64 2.19 3.79
C ALA A 114 -12.47 1.00 4.74
N SER A 115 -11.67 0.00 4.37
CA SER A 115 -11.29 -1.02 5.36
C SER A 115 -10.49 -0.36 6.49
N LEU A 116 -10.67 -0.84 7.73
CA LEU A 116 -9.93 -0.36 8.91
C LEU A 116 -8.42 -0.23 8.65
N VAL A 117 -7.88 -1.17 7.88
CA VAL A 117 -6.46 -1.26 7.49
C VAL A 117 -6.07 -0.07 6.60
N GLN A 118 -6.84 0.24 5.56
CA GLN A 118 -6.58 1.39 4.69
C GLN A 118 -6.57 2.68 5.50
N SER A 119 -7.50 2.83 6.44
CA SER A 119 -7.56 4.03 7.29
C SER A 119 -6.36 4.16 8.22
N ILE A 120 -5.93 3.06 8.86
CA ILE A 120 -4.72 3.05 9.69
C ILE A 120 -3.51 3.44 8.84
N VAL A 121 -3.37 2.85 7.66
CA VAL A 121 -2.23 3.11 6.76
C VAL A 121 -2.24 4.56 6.27
N VAL A 122 -3.40 5.11 5.93
CA VAL A 122 -3.55 6.53 5.57
C VAL A 122 -3.08 7.44 6.72
N LEU A 123 -3.38 7.09 7.97
CA LEU A 123 -2.87 7.84 9.13
C LEU A 123 -1.36 7.69 9.30
N ILE A 124 -0.81 6.50 9.05
CA ILE A 124 0.64 6.26 9.09
C ILE A 124 1.36 7.14 8.07
N ASP A 125 0.88 7.20 6.83
CA ASP A 125 1.43 8.07 5.77
C ASP A 125 1.29 9.55 6.15
N LYS A 126 0.07 9.98 6.49
CA LYS A 126 -0.26 11.38 6.79
C LYS A 126 0.56 11.97 7.94
N TYR A 127 0.84 11.17 8.97
CA TYR A 127 1.57 11.61 10.16
C TYR A 127 3.02 11.08 10.22
N GLU A 128 3.49 10.44 9.16
CA GLU A 128 4.85 9.88 9.05
C GLU A 128 5.20 8.95 10.24
N LEU A 129 4.25 8.12 10.65
CA LEU A 129 4.37 7.25 11.83
C LEU A 129 4.94 5.85 11.50
N GLN A 130 5.65 5.68 10.39
CA GLN A 130 6.12 4.36 9.95
C GLN A 130 7.03 3.69 10.99
N GLU A 131 7.95 4.45 11.59
CA GLU A 131 8.89 3.92 12.58
C GLU A 131 8.20 3.51 13.87
N VAL A 132 7.22 4.30 14.33
CA VAL A 132 6.47 4.05 15.56
C VAL A 132 5.49 2.89 15.40
N THR A 133 4.89 2.76 14.20
CA THR A 133 3.88 1.73 13.92
C THR A 133 4.46 0.44 13.36
N GLY A 134 5.73 0.43 12.97
CA GLY A 134 6.44 -0.69 12.34
C GLY A 134 6.27 -2.01 13.09
N VAL A 135 6.46 -2.01 14.41
CA VAL A 135 6.31 -3.23 15.25
C VAL A 135 4.92 -3.83 15.13
N TYR A 136 3.88 -2.98 15.05
CA TYR A 136 2.51 -3.44 14.90
C TYR A 136 2.26 -3.90 13.47
N THR A 137 2.62 -3.08 12.47
CA THR A 137 2.38 -3.39 11.06
C THR A 137 3.10 -4.68 10.62
N ASP A 138 4.28 -4.95 11.16
CA ASP A 138 5.01 -6.22 11.00
C ASP A 138 4.28 -7.41 11.61
N LEU A 139 3.56 -7.21 12.72
CA LEU A 139 2.81 -8.27 13.38
C LEU A 139 1.54 -8.67 12.61
N TRP A 140 0.75 -7.70 12.14
CA TRP A 140 -0.54 -8.00 11.52
C TRP A 140 -0.51 -8.17 10.00
N PHE A 141 0.46 -7.58 9.29
CA PHE A 141 0.53 -7.66 7.82
C PHE A 141 0.56 -9.10 7.27
N PRO A 142 1.35 -10.05 7.81
CA PRO A 142 1.36 -11.43 7.31
C PRO A 142 0.00 -12.15 7.43
N SER A 143 -0.85 -11.74 8.39
CA SER A 143 -2.19 -12.30 8.56
C SER A 143 -3.20 -11.70 7.58
N LEU A 144 -3.01 -10.43 7.21
CA LEU A 144 -3.85 -9.75 6.23
C LEU A 144 -3.51 -10.11 4.79
N TRP A 145 -2.21 -10.28 4.49
CA TRP A 145 -1.71 -10.47 3.14
C TRP A 145 -2.44 -11.56 2.35
N PRO A 146 -2.71 -12.77 2.89
CA PRO A 146 -3.42 -13.82 2.16
C PRO A 146 -4.85 -13.49 1.76
N HIS A 147 -5.49 -12.54 2.45
CA HIS A 147 -6.91 -12.18 2.29
C HIS A 147 -7.12 -10.94 1.42
N ARG A 148 -6.06 -10.43 0.78
CA ARG A 148 -6.11 -9.24 -0.06
C ARG A 148 -7.02 -9.46 -1.28
N ASP A 149 -7.80 -8.44 -1.61
CA ASP A 149 -8.43 -8.33 -2.92
C ASP A 149 -7.47 -7.66 -3.90
N THR A 150 -7.26 -8.29 -5.05
CA THR A 150 -6.37 -7.80 -6.11
C THR A 150 -7.11 -7.59 -7.43
N SER A 151 -8.44 -7.51 -7.36
CA SER A 151 -9.27 -7.02 -8.47
C SER A 151 -9.05 -5.51 -8.66
N THR A 152 -9.29 -5.03 -9.88
CA THR A 152 -9.40 -3.58 -10.11
C THR A 152 -10.74 -3.10 -9.55
N PRO A 153 -10.79 -2.02 -8.76
CA PRO A 153 -9.71 -1.06 -8.46
C PRO A 153 -8.92 -1.34 -7.17
N HIS A 154 -9.32 -2.33 -6.38
CA HIS A 154 -8.73 -2.66 -5.07
C HIS A 154 -7.23 -2.96 -5.06
N ILE A 155 -6.67 -3.38 -6.20
CA ILE A 155 -5.21 -3.54 -6.35
C ILE A 155 -4.44 -2.26 -6.02
N ALA A 156 -5.00 -1.07 -6.33
CA ALA A 156 -4.40 0.22 -6.01
C ALA A 156 -4.26 0.44 -4.50
N ASP A 157 -5.26 0.01 -3.73
CA ASP A 157 -5.23 0.12 -2.28
C ASP A 157 -4.07 -0.69 -1.69
N TRP A 158 -3.88 -1.91 -2.20
CA TRP A 158 -2.82 -2.79 -1.72
C TRP A 158 -1.43 -2.33 -2.17
N ILE A 159 -1.31 -1.73 -3.35
CA ILE A 159 -0.06 -1.07 -3.79
C ILE A 159 0.28 0.07 -2.83
N TYR A 160 -0.70 0.92 -2.51
CA TYR A 160 -0.52 2.01 -1.54
C TYR A 160 -0.13 1.49 -0.16
N ILE A 161 -0.81 0.45 0.34
CA ILE A 161 -0.48 -0.19 1.62
C ILE A 161 0.96 -0.72 1.62
N CYS A 162 1.37 -1.45 0.59
CA CYS A 162 2.73 -1.99 0.52
C CYS A 162 3.78 -0.89 0.38
N TRP A 163 3.45 0.22 -0.27
CA TRP A 163 4.31 1.39 -0.39
C TRP A 163 4.54 2.07 0.97
N VAL A 164 3.47 2.41 1.69
CA VAL A 164 3.54 3.07 3.01
C VAL A 164 4.20 2.16 4.05
N LEU A 165 3.86 0.88 4.06
CA LEU A 165 4.40 -0.11 5.01
C LEU A 165 5.78 -0.64 4.61
N LYS A 166 6.38 -0.13 3.52
CA LYS A 166 7.71 -0.51 3.03
C LYS A 166 7.86 -2.04 2.88
N ARG A 167 7.02 -2.61 2.01
CA ARG A 167 6.94 -4.05 1.70
C ARG A 167 7.39 -4.34 0.26
N PRO A 168 8.71 -4.44 -0.02
CA PRO A 168 9.21 -4.57 -1.38
C PRO A 168 8.71 -5.80 -2.16
N PRO A 169 8.69 -7.02 -1.61
CA PRO A 169 8.28 -8.19 -2.40
C PRO A 169 6.79 -8.12 -2.77
N GLU A 170 5.95 -7.71 -1.83
CA GLU A 170 4.51 -7.55 -2.03
C GLU A 170 4.19 -6.40 -3.00
N TYR A 171 4.89 -5.27 -2.85
CA TYR A 171 4.79 -4.13 -3.77
C TYR A 171 5.17 -4.53 -5.19
N ASN A 172 6.26 -5.28 -5.36
CA ASN A 172 6.70 -5.77 -6.66
C ASN A 172 5.64 -6.69 -7.29
N GLU A 173 5.11 -7.64 -6.52
CA GLU A 173 4.08 -8.57 -7.00
C GLU A 173 2.82 -7.83 -7.49
N LEU A 174 2.31 -6.89 -6.68
CA LEU A 174 1.09 -6.15 -7.01
C LEU A 174 1.28 -5.21 -8.19
N THR A 175 2.38 -4.46 -8.23
CA THR A 175 2.66 -3.56 -9.35
C THR A 175 2.86 -4.34 -10.66
N ARG A 176 3.50 -5.51 -10.61
CA ARG A 176 3.57 -6.39 -11.78
C ARG A 176 2.18 -6.79 -12.26
N LYS A 177 1.31 -7.24 -11.34
CA LYS A 177 -0.06 -7.63 -11.67
C LYS A 177 -0.85 -6.44 -12.24
N ALA A 178 -0.67 -5.24 -11.68
CA ALA A 178 -1.27 -4.01 -12.18
C ALA A 178 -0.82 -3.71 -13.62
N ILE A 179 0.47 -3.78 -13.94
CA ILE A 179 0.99 -3.54 -15.30
C ILE A 179 0.29 -4.45 -16.34
N PHE A 180 0.00 -5.71 -15.99
CA PHE A 180 -0.69 -6.62 -16.91
C PHE A 180 -2.20 -6.38 -17.03
N ALA A 181 -2.83 -5.85 -15.97
CA ALA A 181 -4.29 -5.73 -15.86
C ALA A 181 -4.83 -4.33 -16.15
N CYS A 182 -4.00 -3.28 -16.02
CA CYS A 182 -4.43 -1.92 -16.23
C CYS A 182 -4.67 -1.63 -17.72
N HIS A 183 -5.61 -0.71 -17.96
CA HIS A 183 -5.96 -0.19 -19.28
C HIS A 183 -5.30 1.20 -19.43
N SER A 184 -5.82 2.09 -20.30
CA SER A 184 -5.27 3.43 -20.55
C SER A 184 -4.99 4.30 -19.32
N ARG A 185 -5.69 4.07 -18.20
CA ARG A 185 -5.39 4.70 -16.92
C ARG A 185 -5.41 3.69 -15.80
N PHE A 186 -4.45 3.84 -14.90
CA PHE A 186 -4.46 3.15 -13.62
C PHE A 186 -5.50 3.80 -12.71
N ASP A 187 -6.48 3.00 -12.24
CA ASP A 187 -7.52 3.45 -11.30
C ASP A 187 -6.92 3.53 -9.89
N ASP A 188 -6.92 4.72 -9.29
CA ASP A 188 -6.28 5.00 -8.00
C ASP A 188 -7.17 4.66 -6.78
N ASN A 189 -8.41 4.15 -7.01
CA ASN A 189 -9.41 3.81 -6.00
C ASN A 189 -9.65 4.87 -4.91
N GLY A 190 -9.25 6.12 -5.14
CA GLY A 190 -9.38 7.25 -4.23
C GLY A 190 -8.40 7.31 -3.04
N LEU A 191 -7.51 6.32 -2.86
CA LEU A 191 -6.42 6.46 -1.89
C LEU A 191 -5.34 7.41 -2.42
N PRO A 192 -4.56 8.09 -1.55
CA PRO A 192 -3.57 9.08 -1.96
C PRO A 192 -2.30 8.40 -2.51
N LEU A 193 -2.44 7.64 -3.59
CA LEU A 193 -1.35 7.01 -4.28
C LEU A 193 -0.47 8.08 -4.96
N PRO A 194 0.85 8.09 -4.71
CA PRO A 194 1.74 9.01 -5.41
C PRO A 194 1.62 8.89 -6.94
N PRO A 195 1.41 10.00 -7.68
CA PRO A 195 1.26 9.96 -9.13
C PRO A 195 2.43 9.29 -9.85
N ALA A 196 3.64 9.38 -9.29
CA ALA A 196 4.82 8.71 -9.81
C ALA A 196 4.64 7.18 -9.92
N ILE A 197 3.94 6.55 -8.98
CA ILE A 197 3.70 5.10 -9.00
C ILE A 197 2.75 4.75 -10.14
N SER A 198 1.62 5.45 -10.24
CA SER A 198 0.66 5.23 -11.33
C SER A 198 1.27 5.52 -12.71
N SER A 199 2.09 6.57 -12.83
CA SER A 199 2.78 6.91 -14.08
C SER A 199 3.81 5.85 -14.47
N GLU A 200 4.52 5.27 -13.50
CA GLU A 200 5.51 4.22 -13.78
C GLU A 200 4.83 2.90 -14.18
N ILE A 201 3.71 2.54 -13.55
CA ILE A 201 2.89 1.39 -13.96
C ILE A 201 2.45 1.56 -15.42
N GLU A 202 1.92 2.74 -15.77
CA GLU A 202 1.46 3.04 -17.12
C GLU A 202 2.61 3.06 -18.13
N SER A 203 3.75 3.66 -17.77
CA SER A 203 4.97 3.66 -18.58
C SER A 203 5.43 2.23 -18.90
N CYS A 204 5.45 1.35 -17.89
CA CYS A 204 5.80 -0.05 -18.06
C CYS A 204 4.81 -0.80 -18.97
N ARG A 205 3.49 -0.55 -18.81
CA ARG A 205 2.47 -1.12 -19.70
C ARG A 205 2.71 -0.69 -21.15
N LEU A 206 2.86 0.61 -21.39
CA LEU A 206 3.08 1.17 -22.72
C LEU A 206 4.37 0.66 -23.36
N SER A 207 5.45 0.55 -22.60
CA SER A 207 6.71 -0.01 -23.09
C SER A 207 6.57 -1.46 -23.55
N ALA A 208 5.82 -2.29 -22.80
CA ALA A 208 5.57 -3.67 -23.18
C ALA A 208 4.66 -3.81 -24.40
N ILE A 209 3.66 -2.92 -24.55
CA ILE A 209 2.82 -2.85 -25.75
C ILE A 209 3.67 -2.44 -26.96
N GLU A 210 4.47 -1.39 -26.83
CA GLU A 210 5.34 -0.89 -27.90
C GLU A 210 6.30 -1.97 -28.41
N ASP A 211 6.85 -2.80 -27.53
CA ASP A 211 7.73 -3.91 -27.92
C ASP A 211 7.00 -4.98 -28.77
N LEU A 212 5.72 -5.24 -28.50
CA LEU A 212 4.91 -6.17 -29.31
C LEU A 212 4.55 -5.54 -30.66
N LEU A 213 4.14 -4.28 -30.66
CA LEU A 213 3.77 -3.56 -31.88
C LEU A 213 4.97 -3.40 -32.82
N THR A 214 6.16 -3.14 -32.27
CA THR A 214 7.42 -3.13 -33.01
C THR A 214 7.66 -4.47 -33.70
N TYR A 215 7.51 -5.58 -32.98
CA TYR A 215 7.63 -6.91 -33.58
C TYR A 215 6.61 -7.19 -34.68
N LEU A 216 5.36 -6.74 -34.52
CA LEU A 216 4.34 -6.87 -35.56
C LEU A 216 4.71 -6.08 -36.81
N ASN A 217 5.21 -4.85 -36.66
CA ASN A 217 5.69 -4.03 -37.78
C ASN A 217 6.88 -4.70 -38.48
N GLU A 218 7.89 -5.14 -37.73
CA GLU A 218 9.05 -5.85 -38.29
C GLU A 218 8.62 -7.12 -39.05
N THR A 219 7.65 -7.87 -38.52
CA THR A 219 7.09 -9.04 -39.19
C THR A 219 6.38 -8.64 -40.49
N LEU A 220 5.56 -7.60 -40.47
CA LEU A 220 4.89 -7.09 -41.66
C LEU A 220 5.88 -6.61 -42.73
N GLU A 221 6.92 -5.87 -42.34
CA GLU A 221 7.99 -5.42 -43.23
C GLU A 221 8.78 -6.59 -43.83
N THR A 222 9.05 -7.62 -43.03
CA THR A 222 9.75 -8.83 -43.47
C THR A 222 9.00 -9.53 -44.61
N TYR A 223 7.67 -9.65 -44.50
CA TYR A 223 6.84 -10.27 -45.55
C TYR A 223 6.49 -9.31 -46.71
N GLN A 224 6.65 -7.99 -46.53
CA GLN A 224 6.53 -7.01 -47.62
C GLN A 224 7.81 -6.87 -48.44
N GLY A 225 8.95 -7.27 -47.88
CA GLY A 225 10.25 -7.20 -48.53
C GLY A 225 10.41 -8.15 -49.72
N GLU A 226 11.51 -7.99 -50.45
CA GLU A 226 11.85 -8.82 -51.62
C GLU A 226 12.42 -10.19 -51.24
N ILE A 227 12.82 -10.38 -49.97
CA ILE A 227 13.44 -11.61 -49.48
C ILE A 227 12.34 -12.63 -49.18
N GLN A 228 12.35 -13.72 -49.95
CA GLN A 228 11.46 -14.86 -49.71
C GLN A 228 11.71 -15.49 -48.34
N GLN A 229 10.66 -15.59 -47.53
CA GLN A 229 10.69 -16.17 -46.18
C GLN A 229 10.34 -17.66 -46.20
N CYS A 230 9.32 -18.04 -46.96
CA CYS A 230 8.95 -19.43 -47.12
C CYS A 230 9.90 -20.13 -48.11
N SER A 231 10.66 -21.12 -47.64
CA SER A 231 11.58 -21.91 -48.47
C SER A 231 10.93 -22.68 -49.62
N GLN A 232 9.60 -22.89 -49.57
CA GLN A 232 8.89 -23.75 -50.52
C GLN A 232 8.18 -22.97 -51.63
N ASN A 233 7.59 -21.81 -51.35
CA ASN A 233 6.74 -21.10 -52.31
C ASN A 233 6.64 -19.60 -51.99
N THR A 234 6.96 -18.74 -52.95
CA THR A 234 6.81 -17.28 -52.81
C THR A 234 5.36 -16.82 -52.62
N ASN A 235 4.39 -17.56 -53.17
CA ASN A 235 2.97 -17.27 -52.97
C ASN A 235 2.53 -17.55 -51.52
N CYS A 236 3.30 -18.34 -50.75
CA CYS A 236 3.03 -18.54 -49.33
C CYS A 236 3.22 -17.23 -48.55
N ASP A 237 4.26 -16.45 -48.88
CA ASP A 237 4.56 -15.20 -48.18
C ASP A 237 3.46 -14.16 -48.41
N ALA A 238 2.96 -14.06 -49.65
CA ALA A 238 1.80 -13.23 -49.97
C ALA A 238 0.53 -13.64 -49.22
N LEU A 239 0.30 -14.95 -49.05
CA LEU A 239 -0.83 -15.46 -48.27
C LEU A 239 -0.70 -15.13 -46.78
N VAL A 240 0.48 -15.36 -46.19
CA VAL A 240 0.77 -15.05 -44.79
C VAL A 240 0.59 -13.55 -44.54
N LEU A 241 1.15 -12.71 -45.40
CA LEU A 241 1.00 -11.26 -45.30
C LEU A 241 -0.47 -10.83 -45.37
N GLY A 242 -1.21 -11.31 -46.37
CA GLY A 242 -2.61 -10.95 -46.58
C GLY A 242 -3.52 -11.41 -45.43
N ASP A 243 -3.29 -12.61 -44.89
CA ASP A 243 -4.05 -13.15 -43.78
C ASP A 243 -3.68 -12.46 -42.44
N LEU A 244 -2.39 -12.20 -42.20
CA LEU A 244 -1.92 -11.44 -41.04
C LEU A 244 -2.53 -10.03 -41.02
N VAL A 245 -2.44 -9.28 -42.12
CA VAL A 245 -3.03 -7.93 -42.23
C VAL A 245 -4.55 -7.98 -42.00
N ARG A 246 -5.25 -8.97 -42.59
CA ARG A 246 -6.69 -9.14 -42.41
C ARG A 246 -7.05 -9.37 -40.94
N LYS A 247 -6.32 -10.24 -40.25
CA LYS A 247 -6.59 -10.60 -38.84
C LYS A 247 -6.22 -9.47 -37.89
N LEU A 248 -5.10 -8.80 -38.09
CA LEU A 248 -4.73 -7.59 -37.34
C LEU A 248 -5.79 -6.50 -37.52
N LYS A 249 -6.29 -6.29 -38.76
CA LYS A 249 -7.37 -5.34 -39.03
C LYS A 249 -8.66 -5.71 -38.31
N ALA A 250 -9.02 -7.00 -38.26
CA ALA A 250 -10.19 -7.47 -37.53
C ALA A 250 -10.10 -7.25 -36.02
N LYS A 251 -8.88 -7.22 -35.46
CA LYS A 251 -8.61 -6.90 -34.05
C LYS A 251 -8.33 -5.40 -33.80
N GLY A 252 -8.39 -4.55 -34.82
CA GLY A 252 -8.10 -3.11 -34.69
C GLY A 252 -6.61 -2.76 -34.56
N LEU A 253 -5.72 -3.69 -34.87
CA LEU A 253 -4.25 -3.54 -34.81
C LEU A 253 -3.62 -3.23 -36.18
N TYR A 254 -4.42 -2.89 -37.20
CA TYR A 254 -3.92 -2.50 -38.52
C TYR A 254 -4.65 -1.26 -39.09
N PRO A 255 -3.93 -0.19 -39.53
CA PRO A 255 -2.48 0.00 -39.44
C PRO A 255 -1.98 -0.11 -37.99
N VAL A 256 -0.76 -0.62 -37.79
CA VAL A 256 -0.24 -0.85 -36.43
C VAL A 256 -0.22 0.49 -35.69
N PRO A 257 -1.00 0.62 -34.60
CA PRO A 257 -1.14 1.89 -33.89
C PRO A 257 0.10 2.19 -33.04
N GLN A 258 0.16 3.38 -32.45
CA GLN A 258 1.11 3.67 -31.37
C GLN A 258 0.60 3.08 -30.06
N ALA A 259 1.49 2.65 -29.16
CA ALA A 259 1.09 2.05 -27.88
C ALA A 259 0.13 2.94 -27.06
N ALA A 260 0.35 4.25 -27.06
CA ALA A 260 -0.49 5.20 -26.31
C ALA A 260 -1.93 5.34 -26.86
N ALA A 261 -2.17 4.94 -28.11
CA ALA A 261 -3.51 4.95 -28.70
C ALA A 261 -4.32 3.70 -28.36
N LEU A 262 -3.70 2.67 -27.77
CA LEU A 262 -4.33 1.41 -27.42
C LEU A 262 -4.83 1.39 -25.97
N ASP A 263 -6.15 1.38 -25.84
CA ASP A 263 -6.86 1.18 -24.56
C ASP A 263 -7.13 -0.30 -24.30
N VAL A 264 -6.06 -1.10 -24.21
CA VAL A 264 -6.13 -2.54 -23.89
C VAL A 264 -5.14 -2.90 -22.79
N SER A 265 -5.48 -3.91 -22.01
CA SER A 265 -4.54 -4.53 -21.08
C SER A 265 -3.54 -5.44 -21.82
N LEU A 266 -2.38 -5.72 -21.21
CA LEU A 266 -1.43 -6.68 -21.78
C LEU A 266 -2.03 -8.08 -21.88
N TRP A 267 -2.87 -8.48 -20.91
CA TRP A 267 -3.57 -9.77 -20.99
C TRP A 267 -4.48 -9.88 -22.20
N GLU A 268 -5.24 -8.82 -22.46
CA GLU A 268 -6.12 -8.77 -23.61
C GLU A 268 -5.32 -8.77 -24.91
N LEU A 269 -4.28 -7.93 -25.03
CA LEU A 269 -3.43 -7.89 -26.20
C LEU A 269 -2.77 -9.24 -26.49
N PHE A 270 -2.21 -9.90 -25.47
CA PHE A 270 -1.67 -11.26 -25.63
C PHE A 270 -2.72 -12.25 -26.11
N SER A 271 -3.93 -12.20 -25.55
CA SER A 271 -5.01 -13.11 -25.95
C SER A 271 -5.41 -12.86 -27.41
N GLN A 272 -5.56 -11.59 -27.81
CA GLN A 272 -5.86 -11.21 -29.19
C GLN A 272 -4.78 -11.67 -30.17
N LEU A 273 -3.50 -11.59 -29.79
CA LEU A 273 -2.36 -12.00 -30.62
C LEU A 273 -2.21 -13.52 -30.71
N LEU A 274 -2.42 -14.26 -29.60
CA LEU A 274 -2.37 -15.72 -29.60
C LEU A 274 -3.53 -16.35 -30.39
N GLU A 275 -4.63 -15.63 -30.56
CA GLU A 275 -5.76 -16.05 -31.42
C GLU A 275 -5.52 -15.79 -32.92
N LEU A 276 -4.39 -15.16 -33.30
CA LEU A 276 -4.03 -14.94 -34.70
C LEU A 276 -3.55 -16.25 -35.33
N ALA A 277 -4.47 -17.16 -35.63
CA ALA A 277 -4.20 -18.44 -36.28
C ALA A 277 -3.82 -18.25 -37.76
N VAL A 278 -2.72 -17.57 -38.08
CA VAL A 278 -2.35 -17.15 -39.45
C VAL A 278 -2.12 -18.35 -40.36
N SER A 279 -2.85 -18.35 -41.47
CA SER A 279 -2.89 -19.46 -42.42
C SER A 279 -1.67 -19.41 -43.32
N THR A 280 -1.02 -20.55 -43.52
CA THR A 280 0.09 -20.66 -44.45
C THR A 280 -0.30 -21.50 -45.66
N LEU A 281 0.30 -21.23 -46.82
CA LEU A 281 0.01 -22.02 -48.02
C LEU A 281 0.55 -23.44 -47.87
N CYS A 282 1.68 -23.60 -47.17
CA CYS A 282 2.26 -24.90 -46.84
C CYS A 282 1.29 -25.75 -46.03
N GLU A 283 0.59 -25.18 -45.04
CA GLU A 283 -0.42 -25.92 -44.25
C GLU A 283 -1.60 -26.39 -45.10
N ILE A 284 -2.09 -25.53 -46.00
CA ILE A 284 -3.23 -25.86 -46.88
C ILE A 284 -2.83 -26.92 -47.93
N GLN A 285 -1.58 -26.89 -48.40
CA GLN A 285 -1.07 -27.81 -49.43
C GLN A 285 -0.52 -29.13 -48.89
N LEU A 286 -0.42 -29.31 -47.56
CA LEU A 286 0.01 -30.59 -47.00
C LEU A 286 -0.93 -31.71 -47.51
N PRO A 287 -0.40 -32.78 -48.13
CA PRO A 287 -1.24 -33.92 -48.50
C PRO A 287 -1.82 -34.55 -47.22
N PRO A 288 -3.12 -34.93 -47.18
CA PRO A 288 -3.73 -35.55 -45.99
C PRO A 288 -3.13 -36.91 -45.58
N HIS A 289 -2.13 -37.43 -46.30
CA HIS A 289 -1.63 -38.80 -46.16
C HIS A 289 -0.11 -38.96 -46.04
N THR A 290 0.65 -37.95 -45.59
CA THR A 290 1.94 -38.26 -44.93
C THR A 290 1.66 -38.77 -43.51
N GLN A 291 1.01 -39.94 -43.43
CA GLN A 291 1.16 -40.81 -42.27
C GLN A 291 2.63 -41.18 -42.22
N SER A 292 3.39 -40.42 -41.43
CA SER A 292 4.71 -40.86 -40.97
C SER A 292 4.53 -42.27 -40.42
N SER A 293 5.06 -43.29 -41.13
CA SER A 293 5.06 -44.68 -40.67
C SER A 293 5.74 -44.87 -39.29
N PHE A 294 6.31 -43.81 -38.72
CA PHE A 294 6.99 -43.83 -37.42
C PHE A 294 6.29 -43.01 -36.34
N GLY A 295 5.04 -42.55 -36.54
CA GLY A 295 4.27 -41.87 -35.49
C GLY A 295 4.85 -40.53 -35.04
N ILE A 296 5.83 -39.99 -35.77
CA ILE A 296 6.38 -38.66 -35.53
C ILE A 296 5.41 -37.67 -36.18
N ALA A 297 4.77 -36.81 -35.38
CA ALA A 297 3.95 -35.71 -35.88
C ALA A 297 4.76 -34.89 -36.91
N PRO A 298 4.17 -34.52 -38.07
CA PRO A 298 4.88 -33.67 -39.01
C PRO A 298 5.29 -32.38 -38.30
N ALA A 299 6.55 -32.00 -38.45
CA ALA A 299 7.02 -30.72 -37.93
C ALA A 299 6.12 -29.61 -38.50
N PRO A 300 5.72 -28.61 -37.69
CA PRO A 300 4.90 -27.52 -38.19
C PRO A 300 5.59 -26.84 -39.37
N PRO A 301 4.83 -26.37 -40.36
CA PRO A 301 5.40 -25.78 -41.56
C PRO A 301 6.35 -24.64 -41.18
N VAL A 302 7.54 -24.65 -41.79
CA VAL A 302 8.67 -23.74 -41.48
C VAL A 302 8.26 -22.26 -41.60
N CYS A 303 7.20 -21.97 -42.35
CA CYS A 303 6.68 -20.63 -42.60
C CYS A 303 5.62 -20.14 -41.59
N SER A 304 5.35 -20.85 -40.49
CA SER A 304 4.39 -20.38 -39.48
C SER A 304 4.98 -19.28 -38.59
N ILE A 305 4.28 -18.15 -38.50
CA ILE A 305 4.63 -17.04 -37.60
C ILE A 305 4.22 -17.30 -36.15
N GLU A 306 3.33 -18.27 -35.91
CA GLU A 306 2.70 -18.53 -34.61
C GLU A 306 3.74 -18.76 -33.51
N LYS A 307 4.71 -19.65 -33.76
CA LYS A 307 5.79 -19.93 -32.81
C LYS A 307 6.67 -18.72 -32.52
N SER A 308 6.94 -17.91 -33.53
CA SER A 308 7.76 -16.70 -33.40
C SER A 308 7.02 -15.66 -32.55
N LEU A 309 5.70 -15.51 -32.78
CA LEU A 309 4.83 -14.62 -32.03
C LEU A 309 4.65 -15.09 -30.58
N GLU A 310 4.42 -16.39 -30.35
CA GLU A 310 4.36 -16.99 -29.02
C GLU A 310 5.65 -16.76 -28.22
N GLU A 311 6.80 -16.99 -28.83
CA GLU A 311 8.10 -16.76 -28.20
C GLU A 311 8.29 -15.26 -27.89
N LYS A 312 7.88 -14.35 -28.79
CA LYS A 312 7.92 -12.91 -28.52
C LYS A 312 7.03 -12.54 -27.33
N ILE A 313 5.78 -13.02 -27.30
CA ILE A 313 4.85 -12.79 -26.19
C ILE A 313 5.43 -13.32 -24.87
N PHE A 314 6.00 -14.53 -24.90
CA PHE A 314 6.64 -15.13 -23.74
C PHE A 314 7.82 -14.29 -23.23
N ARG A 315 8.66 -13.77 -24.13
CA ARG A 315 9.77 -12.86 -23.78
C ARG A 315 9.29 -11.57 -23.16
N VAL A 316 8.30 -10.91 -23.75
CA VAL A 316 7.70 -9.68 -23.20
C VAL A 316 7.13 -9.95 -21.81
N ARG A 317 6.33 -11.00 -21.66
CA ARG A 317 5.73 -11.39 -20.38
C ARG A 317 6.77 -11.67 -19.29
N ARG A 318 7.90 -12.28 -19.65
CA ARG A 318 9.02 -12.51 -18.73
C ARG A 318 9.81 -11.25 -18.42
N GLY A 319 9.94 -10.34 -19.38
CA GLY A 319 10.65 -9.07 -19.24
C GLY A 319 9.93 -8.07 -18.34
N VAL A 320 8.60 -8.11 -18.29
CA VAL A 320 7.80 -7.26 -17.40
C VAL A 320 7.95 -7.73 -15.95
N ALA A 321 8.78 -6.99 -15.20
CA ALA A 321 8.91 -7.09 -13.76
C ALA A 321 7.98 -6.10 -13.05
N GLY A 322 7.71 -6.36 -11.76
CA GLY A 322 7.09 -5.34 -10.92
C GLY A 322 8.03 -4.17 -10.66
N LEU A 323 7.47 -3.08 -10.15
CA LEU A 323 8.25 -1.91 -9.80
C LEU A 323 9.11 -2.18 -8.56
N THR A 324 10.28 -1.56 -8.53
CA THR A 324 11.09 -1.48 -7.32
C THR A 324 10.45 -0.46 -6.39
N LEU A 325 10.37 -0.77 -5.09
CA LEU A 325 9.85 0.17 -4.10
C LEU A 325 10.69 1.46 -4.13
N PRO A 326 10.10 2.62 -4.44
CA PRO A 326 10.84 3.88 -4.42
C PRO A 326 11.25 4.23 -2.99
N ILE A 327 12.26 5.11 -2.85
CA ILE A 327 12.56 5.71 -1.54
C ILE A 327 11.28 6.38 -1.05
N TYR A 328 10.84 6.01 0.16
CA TYR A 328 9.62 6.56 0.73
C TYR A 328 9.75 8.08 0.84
N THR A 329 8.85 8.79 0.16
CA THR A 329 8.62 10.22 0.29
C THR A 329 7.18 10.41 0.75
N PRO A 330 6.91 11.15 1.84
CA PRO A 330 5.54 11.40 2.28
C PRO A 330 4.69 11.94 1.12
N SER A 331 3.44 11.49 1.02
CA SER A 331 2.56 11.94 -0.05
C SER A 331 2.37 13.47 0.04
N ASN A 332 2.91 14.24 -0.91
CA ASN A 332 2.72 15.70 -0.96
C ASN A 332 1.24 16.12 -1.04
N LEU A 333 0.34 15.18 -1.36
CA LEU A 333 -1.11 15.33 -1.41
C LEU A 333 -1.71 15.85 -0.08
N TRP A 334 -1.04 15.64 1.06
CA TRP A 334 -1.51 16.15 2.36
C TRP A 334 -1.29 17.66 2.57
N THR A 335 -0.45 18.31 1.76
CA THR A 335 -0.06 19.72 1.94
C THR A 335 -0.91 20.73 1.15
N GLY A 336 -1.96 20.28 0.46
CA GLY A 336 -2.95 21.15 -0.17
C GLY A 336 -3.89 21.80 0.86
N ASN A 337 -3.92 23.14 0.89
CA ASN A 337 -4.75 24.01 1.75
C ASN A 337 -4.31 24.19 3.22
N LYS A 338 -3.15 24.81 3.41
CA LYS A 338 -3.03 25.90 4.39
C LYS A 338 -2.94 27.23 3.64
N LYS A 339 -4.09 27.80 3.27
CA LYS A 339 -4.29 29.24 3.11
C LYS A 339 -5.66 29.59 3.63
#